data_AF-A0A6N7NUC8-F1
#
_entry.id   AF-A0A6N7NUC8-F1
#
_cell.length_a   1.000
_cell.length_b   1.000
_cell.length_c   1.000
_cell.angle_alpha   90.00
_cell.angle_beta   90.00
_cell.angle_gamma   90.00
#
_symmetry.space_group_name_H-M   'P 1'
#
loop_
_entity.id
_entity.type
_entity.pdbx_description
1 polymer ?
#
loop_
_entity_poly.entity_id
_entity_poly.type
_entity_poly.pdbx_seq_one_letter_code
_entity_poly.pdbx_strand_id
1 'polypeptide(L)'
;MKAEVAGKASAQVVQGMEARVTQTEGGLAQVMAKAFLHLIADSGNGPLIGGMELGNDGNVVSLRFLTNSMEILAPNGASEGMEWRNGYLRVWKGAAQRIIGASFGAAGDNLVDYFGPNVGAGAASKANAVMWMDASGSAYFGGQLSAGILRNAVQTTTTQTVGVELVNGPFATNGRVRSVTVSFSRRHIRTKTTYGSDGFVAGAGQNTARVEIYRRVGEGAESLWQVLNVSGSVMILNEQDGPDSATSTWGGSFTVNDTSTSAQTMTYRAVITSFTEQGVRHESGSFQQQSITQSLSIISVEN
;
A
#
# COMPACT_ATOMS: atom_id res chain seq x y z
N MET A 1 9.53 -53.32 22.96
CA MET A 1 9.28 -53.46 24.42
C MET A 1 7.79 -53.32 24.66
N LYS A 2 7.16 -54.17 25.50
CA LYS A 2 5.73 -54.08 25.83
C LYS A 2 5.53 -54.08 27.35
N ALA A 3 4.67 -53.20 27.85
CA ALA A 3 4.18 -53.18 29.21
C ALA A 3 2.65 -53.29 29.19
N GLU A 4 2.06 -53.98 30.17
CA GLU A 4 0.62 -54.23 30.23
C GLU A 4 0.12 -54.29 31.68
N VAL A 5 -1.10 -53.80 31.91
CA VAL A 5 -1.78 -53.89 33.21
C VAL A 5 -3.02 -54.77 33.04
N ALA A 6 -2.88 -56.06 33.31
CA ALA A 6 -3.95 -57.05 33.44
C ALA A 6 -5.11 -56.91 32.41
N GLY A 7 -4.80 -56.72 31.12
CA GLY A 7 -5.78 -56.58 30.05
C GLY A 7 -6.59 -55.28 30.02
N LYS A 8 -6.27 -54.30 30.88
CA LYS A 8 -6.94 -52.98 30.94
C LYS A 8 -6.24 -51.92 30.11
N ALA A 9 -4.92 -51.99 30.01
CA ALA A 9 -4.13 -51.04 29.25
C ALA A 9 -2.79 -51.66 28.82
N SER A 10 -2.26 -51.21 27.68
CA SER A 10 -0.94 -51.62 27.19
C SER A 10 -0.15 -50.45 26.61
N ALA A 11 1.17 -50.52 26.70
CA ALA A 11 2.10 -49.60 26.05
C ALA A 11 3.22 -50.39 25.39
N GLN A 12 3.51 -50.09 24.12
CA GLN A 12 4.48 -50.80 23.32
C GLN A 12 5.33 -49.83 22.51
N VAL A 13 6.63 -50.11 22.48
CA VAL A 13 7.60 -49.47 21.58
C VAL A 13 8.06 -50.51 20.56
N VAL A 14 7.89 -50.18 19.28
CA VAL A 14 8.32 -51.00 18.14
C VAL A 14 9.30 -50.18 17.32
N GLN A 15 10.48 -50.74 17.05
CA GLN A 15 11.44 -50.16 16.13
C GLN A 15 11.81 -51.20 15.08
N GLY A 16 12.08 -50.74 13.86
CA GLY A 16 12.50 -51.64 12.80
C GLY A 16 13.27 -50.90 11.72
N MET A 17 14.14 -51.66 11.06
CA MET A 17 14.85 -51.24 9.86
C MET A 17 14.69 -52.35 8.82
N GLU A 18 14.40 -51.98 7.59
CA GLU A 18 14.32 -52.90 6.46
C GLU A 18 15.15 -52.34 5.31
N ALA A 19 15.95 -53.18 4.68
CA ALA A 19 16.56 -52.89 3.39
C ALA A 19 16.21 -54.05 2.45
N ARG A 20 15.70 -53.72 1.27
CA ARG A 20 15.28 -54.70 0.28
C ARG A 20 15.71 -54.28 -1.10
N VAL A 21 16.34 -55.20 -1.81
CA VAL A 21 16.56 -55.11 -3.24
C VAL A 21 15.92 -56.33 -3.87
N THR A 22 15.05 -56.12 -4.85
CA THR A 22 14.39 -57.19 -5.58
C THR A 22 14.65 -57.00 -7.07
N GLN A 23 15.11 -58.07 -7.71
CA GLN A 23 15.34 -58.14 -9.14
C GLN A 23 14.45 -59.24 -9.72
N THR A 24 13.84 -58.97 -10.87
CA THR A 24 13.04 -59.94 -11.63
C THR A 24 13.72 -60.20 -12.96
N GLU A 25 13.21 -61.15 -13.75
CA GLU A 25 13.69 -61.41 -15.12
C GLU A 25 13.61 -60.15 -16.02
N GLY A 26 12.72 -59.21 -15.71
CA GLY A 26 12.59 -57.91 -16.37
C GLY A 26 13.52 -56.81 -15.88
N GLY A 27 14.43 -57.09 -14.93
CA GLY A 27 15.37 -56.11 -14.36
C GLY A 27 15.09 -55.76 -12.90
N LEU A 28 15.66 -54.64 -12.44
CA LEU A 28 15.51 -54.16 -11.06
C LEU A 28 14.05 -53.81 -10.77
N ALA A 29 13.42 -54.54 -9.84
CA ALA A 29 12.00 -54.42 -9.53
C ALA A 29 11.73 -53.58 -8.27
N GLN A 30 12.65 -53.59 -7.30
CA GLN A 30 12.53 -52.77 -6.09
C GLN A 30 13.90 -52.47 -5.50
N VAL A 31 14.07 -51.23 -5.04
CA VAL A 31 15.09 -50.84 -4.05
C VAL A 31 14.34 -50.13 -2.94
N MET A 32 14.61 -50.50 -1.69
CA MET A 32 13.98 -49.86 -0.54
C MET A 32 14.92 -49.89 0.66
N ALA A 33 15.00 -48.77 1.37
CA ALA A 33 15.50 -48.69 2.73
C ALA A 33 14.46 -47.96 3.59
N LYS A 34 14.05 -48.57 4.69
CA LYS A 34 13.07 -48.03 5.63
C LYS A 34 13.59 -48.12 7.06
N ALA A 35 13.37 -47.08 7.84
CA ALA A 35 13.55 -47.09 9.29
C ALA A 35 12.29 -46.51 9.94
N PHE A 36 11.85 -47.09 11.06
CA PHE A 36 10.69 -46.59 11.80
C PHE A 36 10.82 -46.78 13.29
N LEU A 37 10.16 -45.89 14.03
CA LEU A 37 9.89 -45.99 15.45
C LEU A 37 8.41 -45.73 15.68
N HIS A 38 7.69 -46.71 16.22
CA HIS A 38 6.29 -46.61 16.60
C HIS A 38 6.12 -46.75 18.11
N LEU A 39 5.23 -45.93 18.64
CA LEU A 39 4.74 -45.94 20.01
C LEU A 39 3.26 -46.30 19.95
N ILE A 40 2.85 -47.35 20.64
CA ILE A 40 1.48 -47.86 20.66
C ILE A 40 1.01 -47.82 22.10
N ALA A 41 -0.09 -47.13 22.38
CA ALA A 41 -0.70 -47.11 23.70
C ALA A 41 -2.20 -47.39 23.59
N ASP A 42 -2.71 -48.30 24.41
CA ASP A 42 -4.14 -48.61 24.52
C ASP A 42 -4.56 -48.44 25.98
N SER A 43 -5.51 -47.54 26.22
CA SER A 43 -6.10 -47.26 27.53
C SER A 43 -7.51 -47.84 27.71
N GLY A 44 -7.91 -48.77 26.84
CA GLY A 44 -9.23 -49.41 26.84
C GLY A 44 -10.22 -48.85 25.80
N ASN A 45 -9.79 -47.87 25.00
CA ASN A 45 -10.56 -47.28 23.90
C ASN A 45 -10.01 -47.67 22.50
N GLY A 46 -9.06 -48.59 22.45
CA GLY A 46 -8.36 -49.01 21.25
C GLY A 46 -6.94 -48.43 21.16
N PRO A 47 -6.05 -49.08 20.37
CA PRO A 47 -4.65 -48.68 20.29
C PRO A 47 -4.49 -47.35 19.54
N LEU A 48 -3.90 -46.37 20.20
CA LEU A 48 -3.39 -45.16 19.58
C LEU A 48 -1.94 -45.39 19.17
N ILE A 49 -1.63 -45.11 17.91
CA ILE A 49 -0.30 -45.31 17.34
C ILE A 49 0.27 -43.94 16.96
N GLY A 50 1.48 -43.65 17.43
CA GLY A 50 2.28 -42.52 16.98
C GLY A 50 3.69 -42.95 16.61
N GLY A 51 4.44 -42.10 15.92
CA GLY A 51 5.83 -42.44 15.57
C GLY A 51 6.43 -41.64 14.42
N MET A 52 7.58 -42.11 13.96
CA MET A 52 8.27 -41.57 12.78
C MET A 52 8.66 -42.69 11.82
N GLU A 53 8.58 -42.40 10.52
CA GLU A 53 9.05 -43.30 9.46
C GLU A 53 9.93 -42.53 8.47
N LEU A 54 11.09 -43.09 8.14
CA LEU A 54 11.97 -42.64 7.07
C LEU A 54 12.03 -43.74 6.02
N GLY A 55 11.72 -43.40 4.77
CA GLY A 55 11.76 -44.35 3.65
C GLY A 55 12.46 -43.76 2.43
N ASN A 56 13.25 -44.59 1.75
CA ASN A 56 13.88 -44.28 0.46
C ASN A 56 13.66 -45.46 -0.48
N ASP A 57 13.06 -45.23 -1.65
CA ASP A 57 12.81 -46.25 -2.67
C ASP A 57 13.76 -46.18 -3.90
N GLY A 58 14.80 -45.35 -3.81
CA GLY A 58 15.72 -45.06 -4.91
C GLY A 58 15.31 -43.87 -5.79
N ASN A 59 14.07 -43.37 -5.67
CA ASN A 59 13.58 -42.19 -6.39
C ASN A 59 13.13 -41.07 -5.43
N VAL A 60 12.49 -41.44 -4.32
CA VAL A 60 11.92 -40.52 -3.34
C VAL A 60 12.42 -40.86 -1.94
N VAL A 61 12.86 -39.84 -1.21
CA VAL A 61 13.09 -39.91 0.24
C VAL A 61 11.92 -39.25 0.94
N SER A 62 11.29 -39.96 1.88
CA SER A 62 10.13 -39.48 2.65
C SER A 62 10.39 -39.59 4.15
N LEU A 63 10.11 -38.51 4.87
CA LEU A 63 10.05 -38.47 6.32
C LEU A 63 8.60 -38.21 6.73
N ARG A 64 8.03 -39.12 7.53
CA ARG A 64 6.64 -39.06 7.99
C ARG A 64 6.61 -39.07 9.51
N PHE A 65 5.75 -38.23 10.07
CA PHE A 65 5.39 -38.25 11.48
C PHE A 65 3.93 -38.64 11.61
N LEU A 66 3.65 -39.67 12.41
CA LEU A 66 2.30 -40.04 12.79
C LEU A 66 2.06 -39.49 14.20
N THR A 67 1.35 -38.37 14.30
CA THR A 67 1.08 -37.71 15.59
C THR A 67 -0.14 -36.80 15.52
N ASN A 68 -0.82 -36.62 16.65
CA ASN A 68 -1.84 -35.58 16.84
C ASN A 68 -1.21 -34.19 17.07
N SER A 69 0.03 -34.15 17.56
CA SER A 69 0.78 -32.92 17.87
C SER A 69 2.28 -33.09 17.63
N MET A 70 2.88 -32.18 16.87
CA MET A 70 4.33 -32.06 16.68
C MET A 70 4.80 -30.72 17.21
N GLU A 71 5.64 -30.73 18.25
CA GLU A 71 6.17 -29.50 18.84
C GLU A 71 7.67 -29.39 18.51
N ILE A 72 8.09 -28.25 17.96
CA ILE A 72 9.50 -27.97 17.66
C ILE A 72 9.97 -26.90 18.65
N LEU A 73 10.48 -27.36 19.79
CA LEU A 73 10.88 -26.49 20.88
C LEU A 73 12.29 -25.94 20.65
N ALA A 74 12.48 -24.64 20.87
CA ALA A 74 13.81 -24.06 20.94
C ALA A 74 14.53 -24.57 22.22
N PRO A 75 15.85 -24.83 22.18
CA PRO A 75 16.58 -25.45 23.30
C PRO A 75 16.61 -24.63 24.60
N ASN A 76 16.12 -23.38 24.62
CA ASN A 76 16.23 -22.46 25.74
C ASN A 76 14.90 -21.79 26.15
N GLY A 77 13.85 -22.58 26.38
CA GLY A 77 12.75 -22.17 27.27
C GLY A 77 12.01 -20.85 26.93
N ALA A 78 10.87 -21.00 26.26
CA ALA A 78 9.69 -20.13 26.30
C ALA A 78 9.68 -18.77 25.59
N SER A 79 10.80 -18.10 25.28
CA SER A 79 10.70 -16.77 24.63
C SER A 79 10.40 -16.83 23.14
N GLU A 80 10.82 -17.87 22.43
CA GLU A 80 10.60 -18.01 20.98
C GLU A 80 10.39 -19.49 20.65
N GLY A 81 9.62 -19.79 19.61
CA GLY A 81 9.41 -21.18 19.20
C GLY A 81 8.37 -21.36 18.11
N MET A 82 8.17 -22.63 17.75
CA MET A 82 7.24 -23.07 16.72
C MET A 82 6.55 -24.39 17.11
N GLU A 83 5.25 -24.49 16.88
CA GLU A 83 4.49 -25.72 17.12
C GLU A 83 3.55 -26.02 15.95
N TRP A 84 3.39 -27.29 15.61
CA TRP A 84 2.39 -27.77 14.68
C TRP A 84 1.51 -28.82 15.35
N ARG A 85 0.31 -28.43 15.76
CA ARG A 85 -0.62 -29.32 16.45
C ARG A 85 -2.06 -28.93 16.15
N ASN A 86 -2.98 -29.88 16.33
CA ASN A 86 -4.42 -29.62 16.24
C ASN A 86 -4.84 -28.88 14.95
N GLY A 87 -4.14 -29.07 13.83
CA GLY A 87 -4.45 -28.44 12.55
C GLY A 87 -3.91 -27.02 12.32
N TYR A 88 -3.14 -26.45 13.25
CA TYR A 88 -2.49 -25.15 13.08
C TYR A 88 -0.96 -25.20 13.23
N LEU A 89 -0.31 -24.28 12.54
CA LEU A 89 1.06 -23.86 12.77
C LEU A 89 1.04 -22.59 13.61
N ARG A 90 1.78 -22.58 14.73
CA ARG A 90 1.98 -21.39 15.54
C ARG A 90 3.46 -21.09 15.68
N VAL A 91 3.82 -19.82 15.52
CA VAL A 91 5.17 -19.28 15.73
C VAL A 91 5.06 -18.13 16.72
N TRP A 92 5.96 -18.05 17.70
CA TRP A 92 5.97 -16.95 18.67
C TRP A 92 7.35 -16.40 18.93
N LYS A 93 7.39 -15.12 19.31
CA LYS A 93 8.58 -14.41 19.76
C LYS A 93 8.19 -13.34 20.78
N GLY A 94 8.65 -13.51 22.01
CA GLY A 94 8.31 -12.69 23.16
C GLY A 94 6.79 -12.55 23.31
N ALA A 95 6.33 -11.30 23.23
CA ALA A 95 4.92 -10.95 23.37
C ALA A 95 4.09 -11.06 22.08
N ALA A 96 4.65 -11.55 20.97
CA ALA A 96 3.94 -11.69 19.69
C ALA A 96 3.83 -13.15 19.25
N GLN A 97 2.73 -13.49 18.59
CA GLN A 97 2.55 -14.78 17.94
C GLN A 97 1.86 -14.64 16.58
N ARG A 98 2.15 -15.57 15.68
CA ARG A 98 1.35 -15.83 14.47
C ARG A 98 0.81 -17.24 14.50
N ILE A 99 -0.44 -17.41 14.09
CA ILE A 99 -1.10 -18.72 14.01
C ILE A 99 -1.78 -18.82 12.65
N ILE A 100 -1.52 -19.91 11.93
CA ILE A 100 -2.10 -20.20 10.62
C ILE A 100 -2.62 -21.63 10.64
N GLY A 101 -3.86 -21.84 10.21
CA GLY A 101 -4.44 -23.16 10.04
C GLY A 101 -5.87 -23.25 10.56
N ALA A 102 -6.28 -24.46 10.94
CA ALA A 102 -7.62 -24.73 11.43
C ALA A 102 -7.65 -24.89 12.96
N SER A 103 -8.84 -24.81 13.54
CA SER A 103 -9.12 -25.25 14.92
C SER A 103 -8.31 -24.53 16.00
N PHE A 104 -8.19 -23.20 15.88
CA PHE A 104 -7.63 -22.33 16.92
C PHE A 104 -8.51 -21.10 17.16
N GLY A 105 -8.19 -20.36 18.22
CA GLY A 105 -8.85 -19.12 18.59
C GLY A 105 -10.11 -19.29 19.43
N ALA A 106 -10.65 -18.15 19.87
CA ALA A 106 -11.87 -18.07 20.65
C ALA A 106 -13.08 -18.61 19.86
N ALA A 107 -14.02 -19.24 20.58
CA ALA A 107 -15.22 -19.79 19.97
C ALA A 107 -16.01 -18.71 19.21
N GLY A 108 -16.37 -19.01 17.96
CA GLY A 108 -17.14 -18.11 17.09
C GLY A 108 -16.30 -17.18 16.20
N ASP A 109 -15.01 -16.99 16.48
CA ASP A 109 -14.17 -16.11 15.64
C ASP A 109 -13.79 -16.75 14.29
N ASN A 110 -13.79 -18.09 14.22
CA ASN A 110 -13.56 -18.86 12.98
C ASN A 110 -12.24 -18.45 12.27
N LEU A 111 -11.19 -18.18 13.05
CA LEU A 111 -9.90 -17.70 12.56
C LEU A 111 -9.19 -18.73 11.68
N VAL A 112 -8.52 -18.23 10.63
CA VAL A 112 -7.60 -19.03 9.77
C VAL A 112 -6.19 -18.46 9.74
N ASP A 113 -6.03 -17.15 9.99
CA ASP A 113 -4.76 -16.47 10.21
C ASP A 113 -4.93 -15.46 11.35
N TYR A 114 -3.96 -15.39 12.24
CA TYR A 114 -3.91 -14.48 13.36
C TYR A 114 -2.50 -13.96 13.55
N PHE A 115 -2.36 -12.66 13.69
CA PHE A 115 -1.15 -12.02 14.21
C PHE A 115 -1.53 -11.05 15.33
N GLY A 116 -0.86 -11.18 16.47
CA GLY A 116 -1.17 -10.35 17.64
C GLY A 116 -0.37 -10.77 18.87
N PRO A 117 -0.84 -10.36 20.06
CA PRO A 117 -0.22 -10.74 21.33
C PRO A 117 -0.06 -12.25 21.50
N ASN A 118 1.04 -12.68 22.11
CA ASN A 118 1.33 -14.06 22.43
C ASN A 118 0.48 -14.52 23.63
N VAL A 119 -0.79 -14.81 23.37
CA VAL A 119 -1.78 -15.26 24.37
C VAL A 119 -2.03 -16.77 24.32
N GLY A 120 -1.32 -17.49 23.46
CA GLY A 120 -1.60 -18.89 23.16
C GLY A 120 -2.68 -19.06 22.09
N ALA A 121 -2.76 -20.26 21.52
CA ALA A 121 -3.67 -20.53 20.40
C ALA A 121 -5.15 -20.52 20.78
N GLY A 122 -5.50 -20.94 22.00
CA GLY A 122 -6.91 -20.95 22.46
C GLY A 122 -7.46 -19.57 22.83
N ALA A 123 -6.60 -18.61 23.20
CA ALA A 123 -7.02 -17.25 23.59
C ALA A 123 -6.84 -16.20 22.49
N ALA A 124 -6.32 -16.60 21.32
CA ALA A 124 -6.27 -15.74 20.14
C ALA A 124 -7.69 -15.38 19.71
N SER A 125 -7.97 -14.09 19.51
CA SER A 125 -9.32 -13.63 19.12
C SER A 125 -9.24 -12.45 18.16
N LYS A 126 -10.32 -12.20 17.42
CA LYS A 126 -10.45 -11.01 16.57
C LYS A 126 -10.27 -9.72 17.38
N ALA A 127 -10.70 -9.72 18.64
CA ALA A 127 -10.66 -8.56 19.52
C ALA A 127 -9.23 -8.18 19.97
N ASN A 128 -8.32 -9.15 20.07
CA ASN A 128 -6.93 -8.90 20.48
C ASN A 128 -5.92 -8.98 19.33
N ALA A 129 -6.38 -9.32 18.13
CA ALA A 129 -5.55 -9.41 16.93
C ALA A 129 -5.13 -8.02 16.42
N VAL A 130 -3.87 -7.93 15.99
CA VAL A 130 -3.37 -6.82 15.16
C VAL A 130 -3.73 -7.06 13.69
N MET A 131 -3.75 -8.32 13.25
CA MET A 131 -4.24 -8.73 11.93
C MET A 131 -4.92 -10.08 12.07
N TRP A 132 -6.03 -10.29 11.36
CA TRP A 132 -6.67 -11.59 11.30
C TRP A 132 -7.36 -11.83 9.95
N MET A 133 -7.54 -13.10 9.62
CA MET A 133 -8.42 -13.59 8.57
C MET A 133 -9.31 -14.68 9.15
N ASP A 134 -10.56 -14.76 8.71
CA ASP A 134 -11.49 -15.82 9.11
C ASP A 134 -11.93 -16.69 7.93
N ALA A 135 -12.50 -17.85 8.24
CA ALA A 135 -12.99 -18.79 7.22
C ALA A 135 -14.28 -18.30 6.52
N SER A 136 -14.83 -17.14 6.92
CA SER A 136 -15.95 -16.47 6.27
C SER A 136 -15.50 -15.46 5.21
N GLY A 137 -14.18 -15.33 4.98
CA GLY A 137 -13.60 -14.43 3.99
C GLY A 137 -13.42 -13.00 4.48
N SER A 138 -13.63 -12.72 5.77
CA SER A 138 -13.35 -11.41 6.35
C SER A 138 -11.88 -11.33 6.76
N ALA A 139 -11.33 -10.12 6.69
CA ALA A 139 -9.99 -9.82 7.15
C ALA A 139 -9.93 -8.47 7.85
N TYR A 140 -9.02 -8.35 8.81
CA TYR A 140 -8.70 -7.11 9.50
C TYR A 140 -7.19 -6.91 9.47
N PHE A 141 -6.79 -5.67 9.18
CA PHE A 141 -5.42 -5.21 9.24
C PHE A 141 -5.38 -3.96 10.12
N GLY A 142 -4.77 -4.07 11.29
CA GLY A 142 -4.56 -2.95 12.19
C GLY A 142 -3.51 -1.99 11.62
N GLY A 143 -3.84 -0.69 11.62
CA GLY A 143 -3.01 0.37 11.03
C GLY A 143 -3.60 0.93 9.73
N GLN A 144 -2.88 1.88 9.10
CA GLN A 144 -3.29 2.42 7.81
C GLN A 144 -2.89 1.45 6.69
N LEU A 145 -3.88 0.78 6.10
CA LEU A 145 -3.70 0.10 4.82
C LEU A 145 -3.69 1.17 3.72
N SER A 146 -2.50 1.56 3.23
CA SER A 146 -2.38 2.42 2.04
C SER A 146 -2.70 1.59 0.80
N ALA A 147 -3.99 1.35 0.54
CA ALA A 147 -4.46 0.65 -0.64
C ALA A 147 -4.46 1.60 -1.86
N GLY A 148 -3.65 1.28 -2.87
CA GLY A 148 -3.80 1.68 -4.27
C GLY A 148 -4.28 3.10 -4.55
N ILE A 149 -3.44 4.11 -4.29
CA ILE A 149 -3.74 5.48 -4.67
C ILE A 149 -3.67 5.62 -6.20
N LEU A 150 -4.81 5.75 -6.88
CA LEU A 150 -4.84 6.07 -8.31
C LEU A 150 -4.54 7.55 -8.47
N ARG A 151 -3.42 7.89 -9.12
CA ARG A 151 -2.97 9.28 -9.34
C ARG A 151 -2.89 9.61 -10.83
N ASN A 152 -3.39 10.77 -11.22
CA ASN A 152 -3.16 11.33 -12.54
C ASN A 152 -2.75 12.81 -12.41
N ALA A 153 -1.65 13.21 -13.03
CA ALA A 153 -1.12 14.57 -12.93
C ALA A 153 -0.67 15.09 -14.30
N VAL A 154 -1.01 16.33 -14.62
CA VAL A 154 -0.56 17.02 -15.84
C VAL A 154 -0.18 18.46 -15.48
N GLN A 155 0.82 19.01 -16.18
CA GLN A 155 1.32 20.37 -15.97
C GLN A 155 1.76 21.01 -17.29
N THR A 156 1.50 22.30 -17.47
CA THR A 156 2.05 23.08 -18.59
C THR A 156 3.26 23.92 -18.20
N THR A 157 4.13 24.22 -19.16
CA THR A 157 5.13 25.29 -19.11
C THR A 157 4.93 26.21 -20.31
N THR A 158 4.11 27.25 -20.17
CA THR A 158 3.79 28.20 -21.25
C THR A 158 3.74 29.62 -20.70
N THR A 159 4.04 30.61 -21.54
CA THR A 159 3.91 32.04 -21.20
C THR A 159 2.59 32.65 -21.65
N GLN A 160 1.79 31.92 -22.45
CA GLN A 160 0.44 32.35 -22.86
C GLN A 160 -0.51 32.36 -21.67
N THR A 161 -1.31 33.41 -21.51
CA THR A 161 -2.11 33.61 -20.29
C THR A 161 -3.58 33.26 -20.45
N VAL A 162 -4.17 33.35 -21.65
CA VAL A 162 -5.59 33.06 -21.89
C VAL A 162 -5.70 32.00 -22.99
N GLY A 163 -6.64 31.07 -22.84
CA GLY A 163 -6.85 29.97 -23.79
C GLY A 163 -5.91 28.78 -23.61
N VAL A 164 -5.04 28.81 -22.59
CA VAL A 164 -4.26 27.62 -22.21
C VAL A 164 -5.19 26.59 -21.59
N GLU A 165 -5.15 25.38 -22.14
CA GLU A 165 -5.94 24.24 -21.67
C GLU A 165 -5.05 23.10 -21.18
N LEU A 166 -5.53 22.37 -20.18
CA LEU A 166 -4.87 21.23 -19.60
C LEU A 166 -5.90 20.13 -19.33
N VAL A 167 -5.72 18.95 -19.93
CA VAL A 167 -6.65 17.81 -19.79
C VAL A 167 -6.00 16.70 -18.96
N ASN A 168 -6.71 16.21 -17.95
CA ASN A 168 -6.32 15.15 -17.04
C ASN A 168 -7.34 14.00 -17.13
N GLY A 169 -6.99 13.00 -17.95
CA GLY A 169 -7.83 11.85 -18.27
C GLY A 169 -7.97 11.61 -19.78
N PRO A 170 -8.77 10.62 -20.19
CA PRO A 170 -9.61 9.78 -19.35
C PRO A 170 -8.82 8.80 -18.46
N PHE A 171 -9.26 8.58 -17.22
CA PHE A 171 -8.71 7.54 -16.33
C PHE A 171 -9.83 6.74 -15.65
N ALA A 172 -9.58 5.44 -15.43
CA ALA A 172 -10.52 4.57 -14.72
C ALA A 172 -10.55 4.93 -13.22
N THR A 173 -11.70 4.70 -12.58
CA THR A 173 -11.94 5.01 -11.17
C THR A 173 -12.71 3.87 -10.51
N ASN A 174 -12.48 3.67 -9.23
CA ASN A 174 -13.18 2.69 -8.40
C ASN A 174 -14.51 3.24 -7.83
N GLY A 175 -14.96 4.43 -8.24
CA GLY A 175 -16.19 5.05 -7.77
C GLY A 175 -16.09 5.67 -6.36
N ARG A 176 -14.88 5.80 -5.81
CA ARG A 176 -14.61 6.44 -4.51
C ARG A 176 -14.46 7.96 -4.67
N VAL A 177 -14.32 8.65 -3.55
CA VAL A 177 -14.10 10.10 -3.55
C VAL A 177 -12.74 10.39 -4.17
N ARG A 178 -12.70 11.31 -5.15
CA ARG A 178 -11.46 11.77 -5.77
C ARG A 178 -11.10 13.15 -5.26
N SER A 179 -9.91 13.30 -4.70
CA SER A 179 -9.34 14.60 -4.37
C SER A 179 -8.69 15.20 -5.62
N VAL A 180 -9.20 16.34 -6.08
CA VAL A 180 -8.72 17.04 -7.27
C VAL A 180 -8.10 18.36 -6.83
N THR A 181 -6.80 18.52 -7.08
CA THR A 181 -6.04 19.73 -6.80
C THR A 181 -5.68 20.44 -8.09
N VAL A 182 -6.01 21.72 -8.17
CA VAL A 182 -5.63 22.59 -9.30
C VAL A 182 -4.77 23.72 -8.76
N SER A 183 -3.69 24.04 -9.47
CA SER A 183 -2.83 25.16 -9.11
C SER A 183 -2.38 25.95 -10.32
N PHE A 184 -2.23 27.26 -10.12
CA PHE A 184 -1.68 28.18 -11.09
C PHE A 184 -0.62 29.04 -10.43
N SER A 185 0.49 29.22 -11.12
CA SER A 185 1.57 30.11 -10.70
C SER A 185 2.12 30.84 -11.92
N ARG A 186 2.35 32.14 -11.78
CA ARG A 186 3.08 32.95 -12.76
C ARG A 186 3.98 33.95 -12.06
N ARG A 187 5.15 34.19 -12.64
CA ARG A 187 6.09 35.22 -12.22
C ARG A 187 6.59 35.97 -13.46
N HIS A 188 6.54 37.29 -13.40
CA HIS A 188 7.07 38.19 -14.41
C HIS A 188 8.06 39.15 -13.74
N ILE A 189 9.33 39.06 -14.11
CA ILE A 189 10.40 39.91 -13.60
C ILE A 189 10.77 40.90 -14.71
N ARG A 190 10.85 42.18 -14.38
CA ARG A 190 11.39 43.24 -15.22
C ARG A 190 12.62 43.82 -14.52
N THR A 191 13.67 44.13 -15.28
CA THR A 191 14.92 44.67 -14.72
C THR A 191 15.38 45.88 -15.52
N LYS A 192 15.75 46.94 -14.78
CA LYS A 192 16.48 48.10 -15.29
C LYS A 192 17.93 47.98 -14.83
N THR A 193 18.90 48.06 -15.73
CA THR A 193 20.34 47.94 -15.38
C THR A 193 21.09 49.27 -15.44
N THR A 194 20.41 50.36 -15.77
CA THR A 194 21.00 51.71 -15.81
C THR A 194 20.79 52.36 -14.46
N TYR A 195 21.87 52.77 -13.81
CA TYR A 195 21.83 53.42 -12.51
C TYR A 195 21.29 54.84 -12.62
N GLY A 196 20.66 55.32 -11.55
CA GLY A 196 20.04 56.64 -11.55
C GLY A 196 19.06 56.83 -10.40
N SER A 197 18.33 57.94 -10.45
CA SER A 197 17.29 58.27 -9.47
C SER A 197 15.88 57.86 -9.91
N ASP A 198 15.69 57.53 -11.19
CA ASP A 198 14.45 56.94 -11.70
C ASP A 198 14.31 55.50 -11.20
N GLY A 199 13.08 55.03 -10.98
CA GLY A 199 12.82 53.63 -10.62
C GLY A 199 11.55 53.04 -11.22
N PHE A 200 11.25 51.80 -10.86
CA PHE A 200 9.94 51.21 -11.13
C PHE A 200 8.87 51.81 -10.22
N VAL A 201 7.67 51.99 -10.78
CA VAL A 201 6.47 52.39 -10.06
C VAL A 201 5.31 51.47 -10.42
N ALA A 202 4.53 51.10 -9.40
CA ALA A 202 3.29 50.36 -9.59
C ALA A 202 2.17 51.31 -10.01
N GLY A 203 1.41 50.91 -11.02
CA GLY A 203 0.23 51.60 -11.52
C GLY A 203 -1.08 51.00 -10.99
N ALA A 204 -2.18 51.41 -11.60
CA ALA A 204 -3.50 50.89 -11.30
C ALA A 204 -3.67 49.42 -11.72
N GLY A 205 -4.72 48.78 -11.19
CA GLY A 205 -5.06 47.39 -11.48
C GLY A 205 -4.56 46.41 -10.41
N GLN A 206 -4.77 45.12 -10.66
CA GLN A 206 -4.39 44.03 -9.78
C GLN A 206 -3.96 42.83 -10.61
N ASN A 207 -3.05 42.03 -10.05
CA ASN A 207 -2.66 40.76 -10.64
C ASN A 207 -3.73 39.71 -10.31
N THR A 208 -4.59 39.38 -11.28
CA THR A 208 -5.60 38.32 -11.12
C THR A 208 -5.68 37.40 -12.34
N ALA A 209 -6.11 36.16 -12.14
CA ALA A 209 -6.45 35.24 -13.23
C ALA A 209 -7.65 34.38 -12.84
N ARG A 210 -8.41 33.91 -13.84
CA ARG A 210 -9.54 33.01 -13.64
C ARG A 210 -9.32 31.73 -14.42
N VAL A 211 -9.25 30.61 -13.70
CA VAL A 211 -9.14 29.27 -14.29
C VAL A 211 -10.47 28.55 -14.08
N GLU A 212 -11.10 28.13 -15.16
CA GLU A 212 -12.29 27.29 -15.14
C GLU A 212 -11.90 25.83 -15.20
N ILE A 213 -12.54 25.01 -14.36
CA ILE A 213 -12.33 23.57 -14.31
C ILE A 213 -13.61 22.91 -14.79
N TYR A 214 -13.50 22.19 -15.89
CA TYR A 214 -14.54 21.38 -16.48
C TYR A 214 -14.39 19.92 -16.06
N ARG A 215 -15.52 19.22 -15.95
CA ARG A 215 -15.58 17.80 -15.58
C ARG A 215 -16.43 17.02 -16.58
N ARG A 216 -15.96 15.83 -16.94
CA ARG A 216 -16.70 14.82 -17.73
C ARG A 216 -16.64 13.46 -17.04
N VAL A 217 -17.79 12.78 -17.00
CA VAL A 217 -17.98 11.43 -16.43
C VAL A 217 -18.42 10.47 -17.55
N GLY A 218 -17.63 9.44 -17.81
CA GLY A 218 -17.85 8.50 -18.91
C GLY A 218 -17.98 9.21 -20.26
N GLU A 219 -19.04 8.87 -21.00
CA GLU A 219 -19.40 9.51 -22.28
C GLU A 219 -20.34 10.71 -22.12
N GLY A 220 -20.59 11.16 -20.90
CA GLY A 220 -21.43 12.33 -20.65
C GLY A 220 -20.88 13.63 -21.23
N ALA A 221 -21.70 14.67 -21.26
CA ALA A 221 -21.26 16.01 -21.64
C ALA A 221 -20.28 16.59 -20.61
N GLU A 222 -19.32 17.36 -21.09
CA GLU A 222 -18.45 18.14 -20.22
C GLU A 222 -19.22 19.35 -19.67
N SER A 223 -19.04 19.64 -18.38
CA SER A 223 -19.71 20.77 -17.70
C SER A 223 -18.73 21.54 -16.82
N LEU A 224 -18.95 22.85 -16.67
CA LEU A 224 -18.20 23.68 -15.73
C LEU A 224 -18.45 23.16 -14.31
N TRP A 225 -17.39 22.84 -13.60
CA TRP A 225 -17.46 22.21 -12.29
C TRP A 225 -16.94 23.12 -11.17
N GLN A 226 -15.76 23.74 -11.36
CA GLN A 226 -15.14 24.61 -10.36
C GLN A 226 -14.47 25.81 -11.03
N VAL A 227 -14.16 26.83 -10.22
CA VAL A 227 -13.42 28.01 -10.65
C VAL A 227 -12.33 28.32 -9.64
N LEU A 228 -11.08 28.41 -10.10
CA LEU A 228 -9.97 28.96 -9.33
C LEU A 228 -9.83 30.44 -9.68
N ASN A 229 -10.09 31.30 -8.69
CA ASN A 229 -9.74 32.71 -8.76
C ASN A 229 -8.34 32.90 -8.17
N VAL A 230 -7.42 33.36 -9.00
CA VAL A 230 -6.02 33.61 -8.66
C VAL A 230 -5.84 35.07 -8.33
N SER A 231 -5.08 35.34 -7.27
CA SER A 231 -4.63 36.69 -6.89
C SER A 231 -3.11 36.76 -6.93
N GLY A 232 -2.58 37.97 -6.77
CA GLY A 232 -1.19 38.25 -6.99
C GLY A 232 -0.75 39.59 -6.41
N SER A 233 0.52 39.91 -6.61
CA SER A 233 1.11 41.15 -6.09
C SER A 233 2.25 41.63 -6.98
N VAL A 234 2.66 42.88 -6.77
CA VAL A 234 3.87 43.46 -7.37
C VAL A 234 4.83 43.82 -6.25
N MET A 235 6.08 43.37 -6.38
CA MET A 235 7.20 43.77 -5.54
C MET A 235 8.17 44.60 -6.39
N ILE A 236 8.56 45.76 -5.90
CA ILE A 236 9.50 46.67 -6.56
C ILE A 236 10.72 46.85 -5.65
N LEU A 237 11.89 46.76 -6.25
CA LEU A 237 13.16 47.11 -5.65
C LEU A 237 13.83 48.13 -6.57
N ASN A 238 14.03 49.34 -6.09
CA ASN A 238 14.75 50.39 -6.82
C ASN A 238 16.06 50.68 -6.08
N GLU A 239 17.15 50.83 -6.82
CA GLU A 239 18.50 50.96 -6.27
C GLU A 239 19.25 52.09 -7.00
N GLN A 240 19.77 53.06 -6.25
CA GLN A 240 20.42 54.22 -6.86
C GLN A 240 21.74 53.86 -7.55
N ASP A 241 22.51 52.95 -6.94
CA ASP A 241 23.82 52.47 -7.41
C ASP A 241 23.77 51.01 -7.89
N GLY A 242 22.56 50.52 -8.21
CA GLY A 242 22.31 49.14 -8.58
C GLY A 242 21.19 49.01 -9.62
N PRO A 243 20.91 47.77 -10.09
CA PRO A 243 19.81 47.54 -11.01
C PRO A 243 18.46 47.53 -10.28
N ASP A 244 17.47 48.24 -10.82
CA ASP A 244 16.09 48.16 -10.35
C ASP A 244 15.42 46.88 -10.86
N SER A 245 14.47 46.36 -10.08
CA SER A 245 13.65 45.23 -10.47
C SER A 245 12.20 45.37 -10.04
N ALA A 246 11.29 44.90 -10.88
CA ALA A 246 9.89 44.74 -10.54
C ALA A 246 9.46 43.29 -10.80
N THR A 247 8.99 42.62 -9.75
CA THR A 247 8.50 41.25 -9.80
C THR A 247 7.00 41.22 -9.59
N SER A 248 6.25 40.87 -10.64
CA SER A 248 4.82 40.61 -10.59
C SER A 248 4.57 39.12 -10.41
N THR A 249 3.74 38.75 -9.43
CA THR A 249 3.38 37.36 -9.13
C THR A 249 1.88 37.14 -9.21
N TRP A 250 1.50 35.91 -9.57
CA TRP A 250 0.15 35.36 -9.49
C TRP A 250 0.26 33.96 -8.89
N GLY A 251 -0.58 33.64 -7.92
CA GLY A 251 -0.56 32.35 -7.25
C GLY A 251 -1.93 31.97 -6.71
N GLY A 252 -2.32 30.72 -6.91
CA GLY A 252 -3.54 30.18 -6.35
C GLY A 252 -3.62 28.68 -6.53
N SER A 253 -4.23 28.01 -5.56
CA SER A 253 -4.60 26.62 -5.67
C SER A 253 -5.86 26.35 -4.87
N PHE A 254 -6.55 25.26 -5.21
CA PHE A 254 -7.54 24.66 -4.35
C PHE A 254 -7.47 23.14 -4.46
N THR A 255 -8.02 22.47 -3.46
CA THR A 255 -8.31 21.04 -3.50
C THR A 255 -9.80 20.86 -3.25
N VAL A 256 -10.47 20.06 -4.09
CA VAL A 256 -11.89 19.75 -3.98
C VAL A 256 -12.11 18.25 -4.07
N ASN A 257 -13.10 17.76 -3.34
CA ASN A 257 -13.51 16.36 -3.40
C ASN A 257 -14.62 16.17 -4.43
N ASP A 258 -14.37 15.34 -5.44
CA ASP A 258 -15.37 14.87 -6.38
C ASP A 258 -16.06 13.61 -5.84
N THR A 259 -17.28 13.77 -5.34
CA THR A 259 -18.10 12.72 -4.73
C THR A 259 -19.03 12.01 -5.73
N SER A 260 -18.86 12.20 -7.04
CA SER A 260 -19.67 11.49 -8.04
C SER A 260 -19.48 9.98 -7.93
N THR A 261 -20.57 9.20 -7.98
CA THR A 261 -20.53 7.76 -7.68
C THR A 261 -20.22 6.88 -8.90
N SER A 262 -19.69 7.45 -9.98
CA SER A 262 -19.49 6.72 -11.22
C SER A 262 -18.19 5.90 -11.19
N ALA A 263 -18.28 4.61 -11.52
CA ALA A 263 -17.11 3.78 -11.84
C ALA A 263 -16.65 3.96 -13.31
N GLN A 264 -17.30 4.86 -14.07
CA GLN A 264 -16.91 5.18 -15.43
C GLN A 264 -15.71 6.11 -15.45
N THR A 265 -15.02 6.19 -16.60
CA THR A 265 -13.81 7.02 -16.74
C THR A 265 -14.06 8.49 -16.41
N MET A 266 -13.08 9.12 -15.77
CA MET A 266 -13.14 10.54 -15.38
C MET A 266 -12.20 11.37 -16.23
N THR A 267 -12.61 12.59 -16.58
CA THR A 267 -11.74 13.59 -17.21
C THR A 267 -11.97 14.95 -16.55
N TYR A 268 -10.88 15.61 -16.18
CA TYR A 268 -10.90 17.01 -15.75
C TYR A 268 -10.13 17.87 -16.74
N ARG A 269 -10.64 19.06 -17.04
CA ARG A 269 -9.98 20.01 -17.94
C ARG A 269 -9.93 21.39 -17.31
N ALA A 270 -8.73 21.96 -17.19
CA ALA A 270 -8.54 23.31 -16.68
C ALA A 270 -8.24 24.28 -17.82
N VAL A 271 -8.88 25.45 -17.83
CA VAL A 271 -8.74 26.48 -18.87
C VAL A 271 -8.55 27.84 -18.24
N ILE A 272 -7.53 28.58 -18.65
CA ILE A 272 -7.38 29.99 -18.23
C ILE A 272 -8.29 30.86 -19.10
N THR A 273 -9.29 31.47 -18.48
CA THR A 273 -10.37 32.21 -19.17
C THR A 273 -10.23 33.72 -19.08
N SER A 274 -9.59 34.23 -18.03
CA SER A 274 -9.23 35.63 -17.94
C SER A 274 -7.92 35.82 -17.19
N PHE A 275 -7.24 36.92 -17.51
CA PHE A 275 -5.97 37.30 -16.92
C PHE A 275 -5.86 38.82 -16.90
N THR A 276 -5.40 39.37 -15.78
CA THR A 276 -5.13 40.80 -15.61
C THR A 276 -3.82 41.00 -14.88
N GLU A 277 -3.12 42.06 -15.26
CA GLU A 277 -1.86 42.47 -14.67
C GLU A 277 -2.00 43.91 -14.14
N GLN A 278 -1.50 44.13 -12.92
CA GLN A 278 -1.31 45.46 -12.38
C GLN A 278 -0.26 46.18 -13.23
N GLY A 279 -0.54 47.42 -13.63
CA GLY A 279 0.41 48.20 -14.40
C GLY A 279 1.75 48.33 -13.68
N VAL A 280 2.85 48.12 -14.38
CA VAL A 280 4.21 48.36 -13.86
C VAL A 280 4.99 49.08 -14.94
N ARG A 281 5.58 50.23 -14.60
CA ARG A 281 6.41 51.01 -15.51
C ARG A 281 7.68 51.48 -14.82
N HIS A 282 8.73 51.69 -15.59
CA HIS A 282 9.90 52.44 -15.13
C HIS A 282 9.68 53.93 -15.41
N GLU A 283 10.13 54.81 -14.53
CA GLU A 283 9.96 56.27 -14.68
C GLU A 283 10.70 56.81 -15.90
N SER A 284 11.85 56.22 -16.23
CA SER A 284 12.60 56.51 -17.47
C SER A 284 11.89 56.05 -18.77
N GLY A 285 10.70 55.45 -18.68
CA GLY A 285 9.90 55.01 -19.83
C GLY A 285 10.27 53.66 -20.46
N SER A 286 11.33 52.98 -20.01
CA SER A 286 11.75 51.67 -20.55
C SER A 286 12.58 50.85 -19.55
N PHE A 287 12.59 49.53 -19.71
CA PHE A 287 13.45 48.58 -19.00
C PHE A 287 14.19 47.66 -19.99
N GLN A 288 15.33 47.09 -19.60
CA GLN A 288 16.20 46.35 -20.53
C GLN A 288 15.92 44.86 -20.59
N GLN A 289 15.42 44.25 -19.51
CA GLN A 289 15.26 42.80 -19.43
C GLN A 289 13.91 42.41 -18.84
N GLN A 290 13.39 41.27 -19.30
CA GLN A 290 12.25 40.61 -18.69
C GLN A 290 12.39 39.09 -18.70
N SER A 291 11.80 38.44 -17.70
CA SER A 291 11.67 36.99 -17.62
C SER A 291 10.27 36.61 -17.16
N ILE A 292 9.67 35.63 -17.82
CA ILE A 292 8.32 35.16 -17.52
C ILE A 292 8.36 33.66 -17.33
N THR A 293 7.87 33.20 -16.19
CA THR A 293 7.58 31.79 -15.92
C THR A 293 6.12 31.62 -15.56
N GLN A 294 5.48 30.56 -16.07
CA GLN A 294 4.11 30.22 -15.72
C GLN A 294 3.89 28.71 -15.76
N SER A 295 3.07 28.24 -14.83
CA SER A 295 2.58 26.87 -14.73
C SER A 295 1.09 26.83 -14.38
N LEU A 296 0.39 25.93 -15.04
CA LEU A 296 -0.94 25.45 -14.67
C LEU A 296 -0.82 23.94 -14.45
N SER A 297 -1.37 23.43 -13.35
CA SER A 297 -1.37 22.00 -13.06
C SER A 297 -2.69 21.51 -12.50
N ILE A 298 -2.97 20.24 -12.75
CA ILE A 298 -4.07 19.50 -12.14
C ILE A 298 -3.57 18.13 -11.70
N ILE A 299 -3.97 17.74 -10.50
CA ILE A 299 -3.65 16.43 -9.90
C ILE A 299 -4.95 15.86 -9.38
N SER A 300 -5.30 14.65 -9.80
CA SER A 300 -6.42 13.88 -9.26
C SER A 300 -5.92 12.64 -8.55
N VAL A 301 -6.52 12.36 -7.39
CA VAL A 301 -6.17 11.26 -6.50
C VAL A 301 -7.42 10.57 -6.01
N GLU A 302 -7.56 9.28 -6.26
CA GLU A 302 -8.62 8.45 -5.66
C GLU A 302 -8.05 7.65 -4.49
N ASN A 303 -8.72 7.74 -3.33
CA ASN A 303 -8.44 6.98 -2.11
C ASN A 303 -9.56 5.96 -1.86
#